data_AF-A0A258XJB5-F1
#
_entry.id   AF-A0A258XJB5-F1
#
_cell.length_a   1.000
_cell.length_b   1.000
_cell.length_c   1.000
_cell.angle_alpha   90.00
_cell.angle_beta   90.00
_cell.angle_gamma   90.00
#
_symmetry.space_group_name_H-M   'P 1'
#
loop_
_entity.id
_entity.type
_entity.pdbx_description
1 polymer ?
#
loop_
_entity_poly.entity_id
_entity_poly.type
_entity_poly.pdbx_seq_one_letter_code
_entity_poly.pdbx_strand_id
1 'polypeptide(L)'
;MPAAGVGCAFSRRAIDRIIAQRGSVDPFAADCLTEDYECGLLVNQTGGRSTFLRVRDESGGLIATREFFPATIAASVRQKTRWIHGIAFQGWDRLGWRVGPGDLWMRLRDRRGPLVALVLTVAYLMLLLWPMMLVLEAAGLVERVPSSPLLRGLLVFNLASLLWRLAMRAMHSGREYGWTEGARALVRFPVGNVIAIMATQRALVAYVRVLSGQRLRWEHTVHRVHVVTACGGEDHSGAALPSAA
;
A
#
# COMPACT_ATOMS: atom_id res chain seq x y z
N MET A 1 7.10 -0.23 14.31
CA MET A 1 6.76 -0.20 12.86
C MET A 1 5.67 -1.23 12.65
N PRO A 2 4.66 -0.98 11.80
CA PRO A 2 3.66 -2.00 11.50
C PRO A 2 4.30 -3.22 10.84
N ALA A 3 3.72 -4.40 11.06
CA ALA A 3 4.13 -5.61 10.35
C ALA A 3 3.40 -5.70 9.01
N ALA A 4 3.99 -6.43 8.07
CA ALA A 4 3.50 -6.57 6.69
C ALA A 4 2.93 -7.98 6.41
N GLY A 5 2.71 -8.78 7.46
CA GLY A 5 2.15 -10.15 7.38
C GLY A 5 3.14 -11.20 6.91
N VAL A 6 4.01 -10.85 5.95
CA VAL A 6 5.08 -11.70 5.40
C VAL A 6 6.46 -11.10 5.68
N GLY A 7 7.48 -11.95 5.76
CA GLY A 7 8.86 -11.52 6.02
C GLY A 7 9.06 -10.86 7.40
N CYS A 8 8.18 -11.16 8.36
CA CYS A 8 8.20 -10.62 9.71
C CYS A 8 8.44 -11.74 10.73
N ALA A 9 9.10 -11.41 11.84
CA ALA A 9 9.28 -12.32 12.96
C ALA A 9 8.92 -11.60 14.27
N PHE A 10 8.25 -12.30 15.18
CA PHE A 10 7.87 -11.80 16.49
C PHE A 10 8.53 -12.64 17.56
N SER A 11 9.05 -12.01 18.61
CA SER A 11 9.47 -12.75 19.79
C SER A 11 8.25 -13.25 20.55
N ARG A 12 8.36 -14.43 21.17
CA ARG A 12 7.29 -15.01 22.01
C ARG A 12 6.81 -14.01 23.07
N ARG A 13 7.74 -13.33 23.75
CA ARG A 13 7.43 -12.30 24.75
C ARG A 13 6.63 -11.12 24.19
N ALA A 14 6.82 -10.76 22.92
CA ALA A 14 6.01 -9.72 22.29
C ALA A 14 4.56 -10.20 22.08
N ILE A 15 4.39 -11.43 21.60
CA ILE A 15 3.08 -12.07 21.45
C ILE A 15 2.36 -12.18 22.79
N ASP A 16 3.04 -12.65 23.84
CA ASP A 16 2.46 -12.79 25.18
C ASP A 16 1.94 -11.44 25.73
N ARG A 17 2.70 -10.35 25.52
CA ARG A 17 2.25 -9.00 25.91
C ARG A 17 1.05 -8.51 25.12
N ILE A 18 0.95 -8.85 23.83
CA ILE A 18 -0.19 -8.48 22.98
C ILE A 18 -1.45 -9.20 23.44
N ILE A 19 -1.36 -10.52 23.70
CA ILE A 19 -2.42 -11.34 24.27
C ILE A 19 -2.90 -10.73 25.59
N ALA A 20 -1.97 -10.40 26.49
CA ALA A 20 -2.29 -9.77 27.77
C ALA A 20 -2.96 -8.40 27.63
N GLN A 21 -2.50 -7.54 26.70
CA GLN A 21 -3.11 -6.22 26.48
C GLN A 21 -4.52 -6.32 25.89
N ARG A 22 -4.78 -7.32 25.03
CA ARG A 22 -6.11 -7.53 24.43
C ARG A 22 -7.09 -8.21 25.38
N GLY A 23 -6.61 -8.97 26.37
CA GLY A 23 -7.45 -9.85 27.17
C GLY A 23 -8.06 -11.00 26.34
N SER A 24 -7.41 -11.40 25.25
CA SER A 24 -7.81 -12.50 24.37
C SER A 24 -6.81 -13.65 24.45
N VAL A 25 -7.22 -14.86 24.04
CA VAL A 25 -6.30 -16.00 23.87
C VAL A 25 -5.49 -15.84 22.57
N ASP A 26 -6.10 -15.23 21.56
CA ASP A 26 -5.48 -15.04 20.25
C ASP A 26 -4.70 -13.73 20.16
N PRO A 27 -3.48 -13.73 19.58
CA PRO A 27 -2.70 -12.51 19.40
C PRO A 27 -3.18 -11.63 18.23
N PHE A 28 -3.85 -12.24 17.25
CA PHE A 28 -4.38 -11.58 16.06
C PHE A 28 -5.90 -11.49 16.14
N ALA A 29 -6.45 -10.32 15.81
CA ALA A 29 -7.88 -10.12 15.87
C ALA A 29 -8.55 -10.59 14.57
N ALA A 30 -9.37 -11.64 14.66
CA ALA A 30 -10.02 -12.27 13.51
C ALA A 30 -10.99 -11.35 12.73
N ASP A 31 -11.46 -10.27 13.36
CA ASP A 31 -12.36 -9.28 12.77
C ASP A 31 -11.61 -8.08 12.13
N CYS A 32 -10.28 -8.08 12.19
CA CYS A 32 -9.42 -7.06 11.59
C CYS A 32 -8.95 -7.53 10.21
N LEU A 33 -9.19 -6.72 9.16
CA LEU A 33 -8.73 -7.06 7.79
C LEU A 33 -7.22 -6.94 7.58
N THR A 34 -6.53 -6.35 8.56
CA THR A 34 -5.09 -6.12 8.58
C THR A 34 -4.60 -6.37 10.00
N GLU A 35 -4.86 -7.59 10.48
CA GLU A 35 -4.52 -8.07 11.82
C GLU A 35 -3.02 -8.06 12.07
N ASP A 36 -2.24 -8.32 11.01
CA ASP A 36 -0.78 -8.22 10.96
C ASP A 36 -0.30 -6.79 11.25
N TYR A 37 -0.90 -5.81 10.58
CA TYR A 37 -0.62 -4.39 10.73
C TYR A 37 -0.90 -3.94 12.16
N GLU A 38 -2.07 -4.30 12.68
CA GLU A 38 -2.50 -3.99 14.05
C GLU A 38 -1.54 -4.60 15.08
N CYS A 39 -1.18 -5.88 14.92
CA CYS A 39 -0.24 -6.58 15.77
C CYS A 39 1.12 -5.86 15.83
N GLY A 40 1.65 -5.43 14.67
CA GLY A 40 2.92 -4.68 14.62
C GLY A 40 2.89 -3.33 15.37
N LEU A 41 1.74 -2.65 15.40
CA LEU A 41 1.59 -1.44 16.20
C LEU A 41 1.51 -1.73 17.70
N LEU A 42 0.82 -2.81 18.09
CA LEU A 42 0.71 -3.22 19.49
C LEU A 42 2.07 -3.63 20.09
N VAL A 43 3.02 -4.11 19.29
CA VAL A 43 4.39 -4.34 19.76
C VAL A 43 4.98 -3.08 20.39
N ASN A 44 4.84 -1.91 19.75
CA ASN A 44 5.35 -0.66 20.32
C ASN A 44 4.54 -0.20 21.54
N GLN A 45 3.22 -0.35 21.50
CA GLN A 45 2.32 0.08 22.58
C GLN A 45 2.49 -0.74 23.87
N THR A 46 2.87 -2.00 23.74
CA THR A 46 3.24 -2.87 24.86
C THR A 46 4.68 -2.65 25.37
N GLY A 47 5.37 -1.60 24.89
CA GLY A 47 6.76 -1.29 25.24
C GLY A 47 7.79 -2.17 24.55
N GLY A 48 7.44 -2.81 23.43
CA GLY A 48 8.37 -3.50 22.55
C GLY A 48 9.10 -2.54 21.60
N ARG A 49 10.03 -3.11 20.82
CA ARG A 49 10.78 -2.40 19.78
C ARG A 49 10.69 -3.22 18.49
N SER A 50 10.62 -2.54 17.36
CA SER A 50 10.71 -3.16 16.03
C SER A 50 11.94 -2.65 15.29
N THR A 51 12.60 -3.53 14.56
CA THR A 51 13.72 -3.18 13.66
C THR A 51 13.40 -3.67 12.25
N PHE A 52 13.68 -2.83 11.26
CA PHE A 52 13.57 -3.20 9.84
C PHE A 52 14.96 -3.61 9.37
N LEU A 53 15.10 -4.87 8.97
CA LEU A 53 16.36 -5.43 8.51
C LEU A 53 16.33 -5.54 6.99
N ARG A 54 17.32 -4.93 6.34
CA ARG A 54 17.57 -5.11 4.91
C ARG A 54 18.87 -5.87 4.74
N VAL A 55 18.76 -7.18 4.58
CA VAL A 55 19.90 -8.11 4.53
C VAL A 55 20.06 -8.68 3.13
N ARG A 56 21.30 -8.96 2.72
CA ARG A 56 21.62 -9.65 1.48
C ARG A 56 22.25 -11.00 1.78
N ASP A 57 22.01 -11.98 0.92
CA ASP A 57 22.68 -13.27 0.95
C ASP A 57 24.12 -13.16 0.40
N GLU A 58 24.86 -14.28 0.44
CA GLU A 58 26.25 -14.37 -0.03
C GLU A 58 26.40 -14.04 -1.52
N SER A 59 25.34 -14.27 -2.32
CA SER A 59 25.31 -13.93 -3.75
C SER A 59 24.97 -12.45 -4.00
N GLY A 60 24.75 -11.66 -2.94
CA GLY A 60 24.34 -10.26 -3.01
C GLY A 60 22.84 -10.07 -3.29
N GLY A 61 22.05 -11.14 -3.32
CA GLY A 61 20.61 -11.11 -3.47
C GLY A 61 19.92 -10.55 -2.22
N LEU A 62 18.86 -9.75 -2.39
CA LEU A 62 18.08 -9.27 -1.25
C LEU A 62 17.32 -10.45 -0.60
N ILE A 63 17.47 -10.61 0.72
CA ILE A 63 16.67 -11.57 1.50
C ILE A 63 15.28 -10.94 1.70
N ALA A 64 14.33 -11.38 0.90
CA ALA A 64 12.95 -10.92 0.92
C ALA A 64 11.99 -11.98 0.39
N THR A 65 10.73 -11.93 0.84
CA THR A 65 9.64 -12.69 0.21
C THR A 65 9.37 -12.13 -1.18
N ARG A 66 9.37 -13.00 -2.19
CA ARG A 66 9.05 -12.64 -3.58
C ARG A 66 7.67 -13.19 -3.94
N GLU A 67 6.84 -12.33 -4.49
CA GLU A 67 5.49 -12.70 -4.91
C GLU A 67 5.07 -11.88 -6.14
N PHE A 68 4.28 -12.50 -7.02
CA PHE A 68 3.69 -11.78 -8.14
C PHE A 68 2.57 -10.85 -7.69
N PHE A 69 2.60 -9.63 -8.21
CA PHE A 69 1.49 -8.72 -8.06
C PHE A 69 0.27 -9.22 -8.85
N PRO A 70 -0.99 -8.96 -8.41
CA PRO A 70 -2.16 -9.39 -9.15
C PRO A 70 -2.16 -8.90 -10.61
N ALA A 71 -2.43 -9.82 -11.54
CA ALA A 71 -2.32 -9.57 -12.98
C ALA A 71 -3.48 -8.74 -13.57
N THR A 72 -4.55 -8.48 -12.80
CA THR A 72 -5.74 -7.75 -13.29
C THR A 72 -6.07 -6.57 -12.39
N ILE A 73 -6.54 -5.47 -12.98
CA ILE A 73 -6.98 -4.27 -12.25
C ILE A 73 -8.00 -4.66 -11.18
N ALA A 74 -8.99 -5.50 -11.53
CA ALA A 74 -10.01 -5.93 -10.58
C ALA A 74 -9.41 -6.64 -9.35
N ALA A 75 -8.42 -7.52 -9.54
CA ALA A 75 -7.75 -8.20 -8.42
C ALA A 75 -6.90 -7.23 -7.59
N SER A 76 -6.16 -6.32 -8.24
CA SER A 76 -5.36 -5.30 -7.54
C SER A 76 -6.25 -4.35 -6.74
N VAL A 77 -7.40 -3.94 -7.29
CA VAL A 77 -8.39 -3.10 -6.61
C VAL A 77 -8.95 -3.84 -5.40
N ARG A 78 -9.34 -5.11 -5.52
CA ARG A 78 -9.82 -5.90 -4.37
C ARG A 78 -8.77 -5.99 -3.25
N GLN A 79 -7.53 -6.34 -3.60
CA GLN A 79 -6.43 -6.43 -2.61
C GLN A 79 -6.19 -5.09 -1.91
N LYS A 80 -6.06 -4.00 -2.68
CA LYS A 80 -5.79 -2.66 -2.11
C LYS A 80 -6.97 -2.11 -1.32
N THR A 81 -8.21 -2.46 -1.71
CA THR A 81 -9.43 -2.09 -0.96
C THR A 81 -9.37 -2.63 0.46
N ARG A 82 -8.95 -3.89 0.63
CA ARG A 82 -8.80 -4.51 1.96
C ARG A 82 -7.84 -3.74 2.84
N TRP A 83 -6.66 -3.42 2.31
CA TRP A 83 -5.65 -2.67 3.06
C TRP A 83 -6.13 -1.27 3.44
N ILE A 84 -6.74 -0.53 2.51
CA ILE A 84 -7.29 0.79 2.81
C ILE A 84 -8.39 0.69 3.87
N HIS A 85 -9.27 -0.30 3.76
CA HIS A 85 -10.35 -0.52 4.72
C HIS A 85 -9.82 -0.86 6.11
N GLY A 86 -8.90 -1.82 6.23
CA GLY A 86 -8.31 -2.21 7.52
C GLY A 86 -7.48 -1.08 8.16
N ILE A 87 -6.58 -0.48 7.38
CA ILE A 87 -5.59 0.48 7.90
C ILE A 87 -6.20 1.86 8.12
N ALA A 88 -6.89 2.42 7.14
CA ALA A 88 -7.35 3.81 7.20
C ALA A 88 -8.72 3.94 7.90
N PHE A 89 -9.64 2.99 7.67
CA PHE A 89 -11.00 3.05 8.20
C PHE A 89 -11.15 2.27 9.52
N GLN A 90 -11.02 0.94 9.54
CA GLN A 90 -11.11 0.15 10.79
C GLN A 90 -10.05 0.57 11.81
N GLY A 91 -8.84 0.89 11.36
CA GLY A 91 -7.79 1.42 12.21
C GLY A 91 -8.18 2.71 12.92
N TRP A 92 -9.15 3.50 12.42
CA TRP A 92 -9.72 4.64 13.14
C TRP A 92 -10.38 4.21 14.45
N ASP A 93 -11.30 3.25 14.36
CA ASP A 93 -12.11 2.80 15.48
C ASP A 93 -11.31 1.95 16.47
N ARG A 94 -10.48 1.04 15.94
CA ARG A 94 -9.79 0.03 16.77
C ARG A 94 -8.60 0.59 17.52
N LEU A 95 -7.83 1.47 16.88
CA LEU A 95 -6.57 1.97 17.44
C LEU A 95 -6.74 3.35 18.08
N GLY A 96 -7.77 4.12 17.72
CA GLY A 96 -8.03 5.46 18.25
C GLY A 96 -6.98 6.51 17.85
N TRP A 97 -6.75 7.52 18.70
CA TRP A 97 -5.83 8.65 18.42
C TRP A 97 -4.79 8.94 19.51
N ARG A 98 -4.94 8.40 20.71
CA ARG A 98 -4.08 8.74 21.85
C ARG A 98 -2.82 7.87 21.87
N VAL A 99 -1.72 8.40 21.36
CA VAL A 99 -0.41 7.74 21.30
C VAL A 99 0.72 8.77 21.26
N GLY A 100 1.96 8.32 21.47
CA GLY A 100 3.15 9.18 21.34
C GLY A 100 3.35 9.74 19.92
N PRO A 101 4.25 10.72 19.75
CA PRO A 101 4.39 11.46 18.49
C PRO A 101 4.67 10.59 17.25
N GLY A 102 5.50 9.55 17.39
CA GLY A 102 5.84 8.65 16.29
C GLY A 102 4.66 7.80 15.81
N ASP A 103 3.86 7.30 16.74
CA ASP A 103 2.65 6.53 16.42
C ASP A 103 1.55 7.43 15.87
N LEU A 104 1.44 8.67 16.35
CA LEU A 104 0.53 9.67 15.81
C LEU A 104 0.86 9.97 14.34
N TRP A 105 2.14 10.18 14.02
CA TRP A 105 2.59 10.37 12.64
C TRP A 105 2.22 9.17 11.75
N MET A 106 2.45 7.94 12.22
CA MET A 106 2.10 6.74 11.46
C MET A 106 0.60 6.69 11.15
N ARG A 107 -0.24 6.92 12.17
CA ARG A 107 -1.71 6.95 12.01
C ARG A 107 -2.18 8.04 11.06
N LEU A 108 -1.60 9.24 11.13
CA LEU A 108 -1.90 10.32 10.18
C LEU A 108 -1.49 9.95 8.75
N ARG A 109 -0.29 9.37 8.59
CA ARG A 109 0.25 8.93 7.30
C ARG A 109 -0.61 7.86 6.64
N ASP A 110 -1.25 7.03 7.44
CA ASP A 110 -2.11 5.95 6.98
C ASP A 110 -3.51 6.46 6.65
N ARG A 111 -4.09 7.29 7.53
CA ARG A 111 -5.44 7.86 7.38
C ARG A 111 -5.54 8.96 6.33
N ARG A 112 -4.41 9.55 5.89
CA ARG A 112 -4.40 10.46 4.72
C ARG A 112 -4.61 9.74 3.39
N GLY A 113 -4.48 8.41 3.32
CA GLY A 113 -4.59 7.64 2.08
C GLY A 113 -5.88 7.94 1.28
N PRO A 114 -7.06 7.89 1.92
CA PRO A 114 -8.32 8.28 1.28
C PRO A 114 -8.37 9.72 0.77
N LEU A 115 -7.80 10.68 1.51
CA LEU A 115 -7.73 12.08 1.09
C LEU A 115 -6.82 12.26 -0.13
N VAL A 116 -5.68 11.57 -0.16
CA VAL A 116 -4.78 11.56 -1.33
C VAL A 116 -5.50 11.00 -2.56
N ALA A 117 -6.31 9.95 -2.40
CA ALA A 117 -7.11 9.41 -3.51
C ALA A 117 -8.15 10.41 -4.02
N LEU A 118 -8.79 11.19 -3.14
CA LEU A 118 -9.70 12.28 -3.56
C LEU A 118 -8.96 13.36 -4.37
N VAL A 119 -7.80 13.81 -3.88
CA VAL A 119 -6.96 14.78 -4.60
C VAL A 119 -6.51 14.22 -5.95
N LEU A 120 -6.15 12.93 -6.02
CA LEU A 120 -5.84 12.27 -7.29
C LEU A 120 -7.05 12.28 -8.23
N THR A 121 -8.25 11.93 -7.76
CA THR A 121 -9.47 11.99 -8.59
C THR A 121 -9.66 13.38 -9.19
N VAL A 122 -9.56 14.43 -8.38
CA VAL A 122 -9.67 15.82 -8.85
C VAL A 122 -8.57 16.14 -9.86
N ALA A 123 -7.31 15.77 -9.59
CA ALA A 123 -6.20 16.02 -10.49
C ALA A 123 -6.38 15.33 -11.85
N TYR A 124 -6.87 14.10 -11.87
CA TYR A 124 -7.15 13.37 -13.13
C TYR A 124 -8.34 13.96 -13.88
N LEU A 125 -9.38 14.43 -13.19
CA LEU A 125 -10.48 15.18 -13.82
C LEU A 125 -9.98 16.49 -14.42
N MET A 126 -9.13 17.23 -13.69
CA MET A 126 -8.51 18.46 -14.20
C MET A 126 -7.64 18.19 -15.43
N LEU A 127 -6.91 17.07 -15.47
CA LEU A 127 -6.12 16.69 -16.64
C LEU A 127 -6.99 16.47 -17.90
N LEU A 128 -8.23 15.98 -17.72
CA LEU A 128 -9.20 15.81 -18.81
C LEU A 128 -9.87 17.14 -19.21
N LEU A 129 -10.16 18.01 -18.24
CA LEU A 129 -10.80 19.30 -18.47
C LEU A 129 -9.83 20.34 -19.04
N TRP A 130 -8.52 20.21 -18.76
CA TRP A 130 -7.52 21.20 -19.17
C TRP A 130 -7.43 21.40 -20.69
N PRO A 131 -7.35 20.35 -21.54
CA PRO A 131 -7.41 20.53 -23.00
C PRO A 131 -8.68 21.21 -23.48
N MET A 132 -9.83 20.93 -22.86
CA MET A 132 -11.10 21.59 -23.19
C MET A 132 -11.04 23.09 -22.89
N MET A 133 -10.41 23.48 -21.78
CA MET A 133 -10.18 24.89 -21.47
C MET A 133 -9.27 25.57 -22.50
N LEU A 134 -8.21 24.90 -22.97
CA LEU A 134 -7.34 25.44 -24.02
C LEU A 134 -8.10 25.70 -25.33
N VAL A 135 -9.03 24.81 -25.71
CA VAL A 135 -9.86 24.99 -26.91
C VAL A 135 -10.83 26.15 -26.73
N LEU A 136 -11.49 26.24 -25.58
CA LEU A 136 -12.43 27.34 -25.29
C LEU A 136 -11.73 28.70 -25.22
N GLU A 137 -10.51 28.73 -24.69
CA GLU A 137 -9.65 29.92 -24.69
C GLU A 137 -9.25 30.32 -26.12
N ALA A 138 -8.82 29.34 -26.95
CA ALA A 138 -8.48 29.58 -28.35
C ALA A 138 -9.69 30.06 -29.18
N ALA A 139 -10.91 29.63 -28.81
CA ALA A 139 -12.15 30.09 -29.41
C ALA A 139 -12.64 31.46 -28.87
N GLY A 140 -11.92 32.07 -27.91
CA GLY A 140 -12.31 33.33 -27.28
C GLY A 140 -13.53 33.23 -26.36
N LEU A 141 -13.93 32.02 -25.96
CA LEU A 141 -15.11 31.78 -25.11
C LEU A 141 -14.78 31.86 -23.61
N VAL A 142 -13.49 31.80 -23.24
CA VAL A 142 -13.01 31.85 -21.86
C VAL A 142 -11.75 32.71 -21.80
N GLU A 143 -11.64 33.56 -20.78
CA GLU A 143 -10.44 34.35 -20.54
C GLU A 143 -9.30 33.51 -19.95
N ARG A 144 -8.07 33.80 -20.37
CA ARG A 144 -6.87 33.15 -19.83
C ARG A 144 -6.69 33.57 -18.36
N VAL A 145 -6.68 32.59 -17.47
CA VAL A 145 -6.38 32.82 -16.05
C VAL A 145 -4.92 33.33 -15.91
N PRO A 146 -4.67 34.48 -15.27
CA PRO A 146 -3.32 35.01 -15.11
C PRO A 146 -2.44 34.08 -14.27
N SER A 147 -1.22 33.80 -14.75
CA SER A 147 -0.26 33.01 -13.97
C SER A 147 0.40 33.87 -12.89
N SER A 148 0.19 33.56 -11.61
CA SER A 148 0.93 34.21 -10.51
C SER A 148 2.32 33.58 -10.31
N PRO A 149 3.33 34.35 -9.84
CA PRO A 149 4.65 33.80 -9.53
C PRO A 149 4.60 32.66 -8.50
N LEU A 150 3.73 32.77 -7.50
CA LEU A 150 3.51 31.74 -6.49
C LEU A 150 3.00 30.44 -7.11
N LEU A 151 1.99 30.52 -7.98
CA LEU A 151 1.45 29.35 -8.68
C LEU A 151 2.54 28.67 -9.51
N ARG A 152 3.35 29.45 -10.25
CA ARG A 152 4.47 28.91 -11.03
C ARG A 152 5.50 28.21 -10.15
N GLY A 153 5.86 28.80 -9.01
CA GLY A 153 6.76 28.20 -8.02
C GLY A 153 6.23 26.88 -7.48
N LEU A 154 4.93 26.82 -7.12
CA LEU A 154 4.28 25.61 -6.63
C LEU A 154 4.24 24.51 -7.70
N LEU A 155 3.98 24.85 -8.97
CA LEU A 155 3.98 23.88 -10.07
C LEU A 155 5.38 23.29 -10.30
N VAL A 156 6.42 24.13 -10.30
CA VAL A 156 7.82 23.66 -10.44
C VAL A 156 8.21 22.76 -9.27
N PHE A 157 7.86 23.13 -8.03
CA PHE A 157 8.13 22.32 -6.86
C PHE A 157 7.43 20.95 -6.91
N ASN A 158 6.15 20.92 -7.34
CA ASN A 158 5.41 19.68 -7.50
C ASN A 158 6.00 18.79 -8.60
N LEU A 159 6.41 19.38 -9.72
CA LEU A 159 7.07 18.66 -10.80
C LEU A 159 8.40 18.06 -10.33
N ALA A 160 9.25 18.84 -9.67
CA ALA A 160 10.51 18.36 -9.10
C ALA A 160 10.27 17.21 -8.08
N SER A 161 9.26 17.36 -7.22
CA SER A 161 8.88 16.32 -6.25
C SER A 161 8.38 15.03 -6.92
N LEU A 162 7.62 15.16 -8.01
CA LEU A 162 7.16 14.02 -8.81
C LEU A 162 8.36 13.32 -9.49
N LEU A 163 9.24 14.08 -10.14
CA LEU A 163 10.43 13.53 -10.80
C LEU A 163 11.34 12.82 -9.81
N TRP A 164 11.58 13.40 -8.63
CA TRP A 164 12.32 12.76 -7.54
C TRP A 164 11.69 11.42 -7.14
N ARG A 165 10.37 11.38 -6.95
CA ARG A 165 9.65 10.14 -6.58
C ARG A 165 9.76 9.07 -7.66
N LEU A 166 9.61 9.46 -8.93
CA LEU A 166 9.71 8.56 -10.07
C LEU A 166 11.13 8.01 -10.23
N ALA A 167 12.15 8.86 -10.08
CA ALA A 167 13.55 8.47 -10.11
C ALA A 167 13.86 7.46 -9.00
N MET A 168 13.48 7.76 -7.75
CA MET A 168 13.68 6.84 -6.63
C MET A 168 12.98 5.50 -6.89
N ARG A 169 11.75 5.50 -7.41
CA ARG A 169 11.01 4.27 -7.75
C ARG A 169 11.72 3.45 -8.83
N ALA A 170 12.15 4.09 -9.91
CA ALA A 170 12.82 3.44 -11.02
C ALA A 170 14.20 2.89 -10.61
N MET A 171 14.99 3.66 -9.86
CA MET A 171 16.31 3.25 -9.38
C MET A 171 16.24 2.02 -8.46
N HIS A 172 15.32 2.02 -7.48
CA HIS A 172 15.21 0.90 -6.54
C HIS A 172 14.63 -0.34 -7.20
N SER A 173 13.63 -0.18 -8.07
CA SER A 173 13.08 -1.33 -8.83
C SER A 173 14.11 -1.88 -9.81
N GLY A 174 14.86 -0.99 -10.47
CA GLY A 174 15.90 -1.34 -11.42
C GLY A 174 17.08 -2.06 -10.79
N ARG A 175 17.49 -1.64 -9.58
CA ARG A 175 18.58 -2.27 -8.83
C ARG A 175 18.25 -3.70 -8.39
N GLU A 176 17.00 -3.97 -8.02
CA GLU A 176 16.63 -5.29 -7.50
C GLU A 176 16.07 -6.25 -8.57
N TYR A 177 15.48 -5.73 -9.66
CA TYR A 177 14.80 -6.54 -10.68
C TYR A 177 15.27 -6.27 -12.12
N GLY A 178 16.31 -5.45 -12.31
CA GLY A 178 16.85 -5.09 -13.61
C GLY A 178 16.22 -3.83 -14.22
N TRP A 179 16.96 -3.18 -15.12
CA TRP A 179 16.58 -1.86 -15.66
C TRP A 179 15.22 -1.85 -16.38
N THR A 180 14.83 -2.97 -17.01
CA THR A 180 13.53 -3.14 -17.68
C THR A 180 12.37 -2.98 -16.69
N GLU A 181 12.49 -3.55 -15.49
CA GLU A 181 11.53 -3.40 -14.40
C GLU A 181 11.55 -1.98 -13.82
N GLY A 182 12.72 -1.34 -13.79
CA GLY A 182 12.86 0.09 -13.48
C GLY A 182 12.03 0.98 -14.42
N ALA A 183 12.13 0.76 -15.72
CA ALA A 183 11.35 1.50 -16.73
C ALA A 183 9.85 1.17 -16.64
N ARG A 184 9.49 -0.11 -16.50
CA ARG A 184 8.08 -0.53 -16.33
C ARG A 184 7.46 0.03 -15.05
N ALA A 185 8.24 0.33 -14.01
CA ALA A 185 7.74 0.96 -12.79
C ALA A 185 7.23 2.39 -13.03
N LEU A 186 7.82 3.12 -13.99
CA LEU A 186 7.36 4.45 -14.40
C LEU A 186 6.01 4.36 -15.12
N VAL A 187 5.89 3.43 -16.07
CA VAL A 187 4.65 3.18 -16.82
C VAL A 187 3.51 2.73 -15.90
N ARG A 188 3.83 2.00 -14.82
CA ARG A 188 2.86 1.56 -13.81
C ARG A 188 2.38 2.68 -12.88
N PHE A 189 3.00 3.87 -12.89
CA PHE A 189 2.61 4.95 -11.97
C PHE A 189 1.16 5.42 -12.20
N PRO A 190 0.71 5.77 -13.41
CA PRO A 190 -0.68 6.14 -13.65
C PRO A 190 -1.67 5.01 -13.34
N VAL A 191 -1.31 3.77 -13.67
CA VAL A 191 -2.12 2.58 -13.36
C VAL A 191 -2.32 2.43 -11.85
N GLY A 192 -1.25 2.65 -11.07
CA GLY A 192 -1.29 2.65 -9.61
C GLY A 192 -2.21 3.72 -9.02
N ASN A 193 -2.29 4.90 -9.65
CA ASN A 193 -3.20 5.97 -9.24
C ASN A 193 -4.66 5.59 -9.50
N VAL A 194 -4.97 5.03 -10.68
CA VAL A 194 -6.32 4.54 -11.02
C VAL A 194 -6.76 3.46 -10.03
N ILE A 195 -5.89 2.48 -9.74
CA ILE A 195 -6.16 1.44 -8.73
C ILE A 195 -6.39 2.07 -7.34
N ALA A 196 -5.61 3.10 -6.96
CA ALA A 196 -5.78 3.78 -5.68
C ALA A 196 -7.14 4.47 -5.56
N ILE A 197 -7.58 5.19 -6.60
CA ILE A 197 -8.88 5.85 -6.67
C ILE A 197 -10.01 4.82 -6.53
N MET A 198 -10.01 3.79 -7.38
CA MET A 198 -11.04 2.75 -7.38
C MET A 198 -11.09 1.98 -6.05
N ALA A 199 -9.93 1.61 -5.50
CA ALA A 199 -9.85 0.89 -4.23
C ALA A 199 -10.34 1.73 -3.06
N THR A 200 -10.04 3.03 -3.05
CA THR A 200 -10.50 3.95 -1.99
C THR A 200 -12.01 4.12 -2.03
N GLN A 201 -12.58 4.35 -3.22
CA GLN A 201 -14.02 4.44 -3.38
C GLN A 201 -14.73 3.17 -2.89
N ARG A 202 -14.23 2.00 -3.28
CA ARG A 202 -14.77 0.71 -2.83
C ARG A 202 -14.64 0.53 -1.31
N ALA A 203 -13.50 0.92 -0.73
CA ALA A 203 -13.25 0.82 0.71
C ALA A 203 -14.17 1.74 1.52
N LEU A 204 -14.39 2.98 1.05
CA LEU A 204 -15.29 3.95 1.65
C LEU A 204 -16.74 3.44 1.63
N VAL A 205 -17.22 2.96 0.48
CA VAL A 205 -18.57 2.38 0.37
C VAL A 205 -18.73 1.18 1.30
N ALA A 206 -17.73 0.30 1.37
CA ALA A 206 -17.74 -0.83 2.30
C ALA A 206 -17.79 -0.35 3.76
N TYR A 207 -17.05 0.69 4.12
CA TYR A 207 -17.04 1.25 5.47
C TYR A 207 -18.38 1.89 5.85
N VAL A 208 -18.98 2.68 4.96
CA VAL A 208 -20.33 3.25 5.18
C VAL A 208 -21.38 2.14 5.38
N ARG A 209 -21.29 1.03 4.65
CA ARG A 209 -22.18 -0.12 4.85
C ARG A 209 -22.00 -0.77 6.22
N VAL A 210 -20.76 -0.90 6.70
CA VAL A 210 -20.48 -1.41 8.05
C VAL A 210 -21.06 -0.48 9.12
N LEU A 211 -20.90 0.84 8.96
CA LEU A 211 -21.52 1.84 9.84
C LEU A 211 -23.05 1.78 9.81
N SER A 212 -23.63 1.33 8.69
CA SER A 212 -25.08 1.11 8.54
C SER A 212 -25.57 -0.22 9.11
N GLY A 213 -24.73 -0.94 9.88
CA GLY A 213 -25.08 -2.20 10.55
C GLY A 213 -24.87 -3.47 9.71
N GLN A 214 -24.30 -3.37 8.50
CA GLN A 214 -24.00 -4.55 7.69
C GLN A 214 -22.73 -5.26 8.16
N ARG A 215 -22.68 -6.59 8.03
CA ARG A 215 -21.48 -7.37 8.34
C ARG A 215 -20.37 -7.13 7.31
N LEU A 216 -19.14 -7.06 7.81
CA LEU A 216 -17.94 -6.98 6.98
C LEU A 216 -17.82 -8.25 6.11
N ARG A 217 -17.82 -8.06 4.79
CA ARG A 217 -17.59 -9.17 3.85
C ARG A 217 -16.10 -9.31 3.56
N TRP A 218 -15.54 -10.44 3.96
CA TRP A 218 -14.14 -10.76 3.69
C TRP A 218 -13.96 -11.23 2.25
N GLU A 219 -13.22 -10.47 1.44
CA GLU A 219 -12.83 -10.87 0.08
C GLU A 219 -11.37 -11.32 0.06
N HIS A 220 -11.18 -12.64 -0.03
CA HIS A 220 -9.87 -13.27 -0.08
C HIS A 220 -9.11 -12.92 -1.38
N THR A 221 -7.79 -12.69 -1.28
CA THR A 221 -6.94 -12.51 -2.47
C THR A 221 -6.56 -13.88 -3.01
N VAL A 222 -6.89 -14.16 -4.27
CA VAL A 222 -6.50 -15.43 -4.91
C VAL A 222 -5.10 -15.28 -5.50
N HIS A 223 -4.16 -16.08 -5.01
CA HIS A 223 -2.81 -16.20 -5.54
C HIS A 223 -2.78 -17.36 -6.54
N ARG A 224 -2.63 -17.06 -7.83
CA ARG A 224 -2.78 -18.06 -8.90
C ARG A 224 -1.47 -18.74 -9.32
N VAL A 225 -0.33 -18.09 -9.10
CA VAL A 225 0.98 -18.57 -9.57
C VAL A 225 2.02 -18.29 -8.49
N HIS A 226 2.73 -19.31 -8.03
CA HIS A 226 3.85 -19.17 -7.12
C HIS A 226 5.14 -18.87 -7.90
N VAL A 227 6.03 -18.02 -7.35
CA VAL A 227 7.27 -17.60 -8.04
C VAL A 227 8.16 -18.79 -8.41
N VAL A 228 8.22 -19.80 -7.55
CA VAL A 228 8.98 -21.04 -7.80
C VAL A 228 8.47 -21.79 -9.05
N THR A 229 7.15 -21.81 -9.28
CA THR A 229 6.56 -22.47 -10.45
C THR A 229 6.80 -21.70 -11.74
N ALA A 230 6.92 -20.37 -11.67
CA ALA A 230 7.17 -19.53 -12.83
C ALA A 230 8.65 -19.45 -13.25
N CYS A 231 9.57 -19.67 -12.30
CA CYS A 231 11.02 -19.69 -12.56
C CYS A 231 11.57 -21.11 -12.79
N GLY A 232 10.85 -22.17 -12.45
CA GLY A 232 11.28 -23.57 -12.56
C GLY A 232 11.22 -24.18 -13.97
N GLY A 233 11.48 -23.39 -15.01
CA GLY A 233 11.62 -23.88 -16.38
C GLY A 233 12.96 -24.58 -16.68
N GLU A 234 13.87 -24.65 -15.71
CA GLU A 234 15.14 -25.37 -15.81
C GLU A 234 15.22 -26.44 -14.72
N ASP A 235 15.10 -27.69 -15.17
CA ASP A 235 15.43 -28.98 -14.54
C ASP A 235 15.44 -29.08 -12.99
N HIS A 236 14.34 -29.62 -12.45
CA HIS A 236 14.36 -30.33 -11.16
C HIS A 236 13.92 -31.78 -11.35
N SER A 237 14.77 -32.55 -12.04
CA SER A 237 14.83 -33.98 -11.82
C SER A 237 15.45 -34.25 -10.46
N GLY A 238 14.64 -34.69 -9.50
CA GLY A 238 15.09 -35.47 -8.33
C GLY A 238 15.37 -34.70 -7.04
N ALA A 239 14.32 -34.46 -6.24
CA ALA A 239 14.42 -34.49 -4.78
C ALA A 239 13.05 -34.80 -4.19
N ALA A 240 12.72 -36.09 -4.11
CA ALA A 240 11.58 -36.57 -3.36
C ALA A 240 11.80 -36.29 -1.87
N LEU A 241 10.89 -35.56 -1.24
CA LEU A 241 10.81 -35.45 0.22
C LEU A 241 10.37 -36.82 0.78
N PRO A 242 11.06 -37.41 1.77
CA PRO A 242 10.62 -38.65 2.37
C PRO A 242 9.32 -38.44 3.14
N SER A 243 8.36 -39.33 2.87
CA SER A 243 7.11 -39.51 3.61
C SER A 243 7.43 -39.80 5.08
N ALA A 244 6.96 -38.94 5.99
CA ALA A 244 6.95 -39.23 7.41
C ALA A 244 5.92 -40.33 7.70
N ALA A 245 6.38 -41.43 8.30
CA ALA A 245 5.58 -42.36 9.09
C ALA A 245 5.70 -41.97 10.56
#